data_AF-A0A661RZV6-F1
#
_entry.id   AF-A0A661RZV6-F1
#
_cell.length_a   1.000
_cell.length_b   1.000
_cell.length_c   1.000
_cell.angle_alpha   90.00
_cell.angle_beta   90.00
_cell.angle_gamma   90.00
#
_symmetry.space_group_name_H-M   'P 1'
#
loop_
_entity.id
_entity.type
_entity.pdbx_description
1 polymer ?
#
loop_
_entity_poly.entity_id
_entity_poly.type
_entity_poly.pdbx_seq_one_letter_code
_entity_poly.pdbx_strand_id
1 'polypeptide(L)'
;KKRPHFGEVFAKGRQGDQDVHEDLIFLSKDTLSPGIVRATALSLLSSYPAKKSFATLETALSDADALVRQTAISTINLLQFDKDATLIFPLLYDPVKAVRIQAALSVAAIKNLKLTHDQKEVLDSGIKEYISTMEYSSDFPSGRYNLALMYHSLGKTDKAIENYEQSIKIDNLFLKAVSLDPGSFDFLFALADHYIKKTGRTMPPWWPIK
;
A
#
# COMPACT_ATOMS: atom_id res chain seq x y z
N LYS A 1 -4.38 -21.25 -32.29
CA LYS A 1 -3.15 -20.49 -31.92
C LYS A 1 -2.88 -20.77 -30.44
N LYS A 2 -1.70 -21.28 -30.06
CA LYS A 2 -1.35 -21.50 -28.65
C LYS A 2 -1.20 -20.12 -27.98
N ARG A 3 -1.82 -19.90 -26.83
CA ARG A 3 -1.69 -18.64 -26.09
C ARG A 3 -0.25 -18.48 -25.58
N PRO A 4 0.29 -17.24 -25.52
CA PRO A 4 1.63 -16.98 -25.02
C PRO A 4 1.77 -17.45 -23.56
N HIS A 5 2.98 -17.85 -23.17
CA HIS A 5 3.25 -18.25 -21.79
C HIS A 5 3.12 -17.03 -20.85
N PHE A 6 2.63 -17.21 -19.62
CA PHE A 6 2.40 -16.08 -18.69
C PHE A 6 3.66 -15.21 -18.50
N GLY A 7 4.85 -15.83 -18.51
CA GLY A 7 6.12 -15.12 -18.40
C GLY A 7 6.38 -14.14 -19.57
N GLU A 8 6.02 -14.52 -20.79
CA GLU A 8 6.13 -13.64 -21.97
C GLU A 8 5.14 -12.49 -21.88
N VAL A 9 3.90 -12.78 -21.44
CA VAL A 9 2.86 -11.78 -21.21
C VAL A 9 3.31 -10.77 -20.15
N PHE A 10 3.89 -11.21 -19.04
CA PHE A 10 4.38 -10.33 -17.98
C PHE A 10 5.59 -9.50 -18.41
N ALA A 11 6.51 -10.06 -19.17
CA ALA A 11 7.66 -9.33 -19.68
C ALA A 11 7.22 -8.13 -20.53
N LYS A 12 6.29 -8.36 -21.45
CA LYS A 12 5.65 -7.31 -22.26
C LYS A 12 4.81 -6.35 -21.42
N GLY A 13 4.06 -6.89 -20.46
CA GLY A 13 3.22 -6.13 -19.53
C GLY A 13 4.00 -5.07 -18.76
N ARG A 14 5.19 -5.43 -18.28
CA ARG A 14 6.10 -4.50 -17.57
C ARG A 14 6.68 -3.41 -18.47
N GLN A 15 6.67 -3.62 -19.78
CA GLN A 15 7.10 -2.62 -20.77
C GLN A 15 5.95 -1.70 -21.20
N GLY A 16 4.72 -1.94 -20.71
CA GLY A 16 3.53 -1.17 -21.09
C GLY A 16 3.00 -1.50 -22.49
N ASP A 17 3.41 -2.64 -23.06
CA ASP A 17 2.92 -3.12 -24.36
C ASP A 17 1.40 -3.30 -24.31
N GLN A 18 0.66 -2.55 -25.14
CA GLN A 18 -0.80 -2.55 -25.13
C GLN A 18 -1.40 -3.85 -25.67
N ASP A 19 -0.65 -4.62 -26.46
CA ASP A 19 -1.13 -5.86 -27.07
C ASP A 19 -1.44 -6.96 -26.04
N VAL A 20 -0.81 -6.88 -24.86
CA VAL A 20 -0.99 -7.88 -23.79
C VAL A 20 -2.09 -7.54 -22.80
N HIS A 21 -2.81 -6.42 -22.97
CA HIS A 21 -3.86 -6.00 -22.02
C HIS A 21 -4.94 -7.07 -21.83
N GLU A 22 -5.41 -7.67 -22.94
CA GLU A 22 -6.40 -8.75 -22.92
C GLU A 22 -5.85 -10.04 -22.32
N ASP A 23 -4.57 -10.34 -22.56
CA ASP A 23 -3.91 -11.51 -22.00
C ASP A 23 -3.72 -11.37 -20.48
N LEU A 24 -3.37 -10.17 -19.98
CA LEU A 24 -3.30 -9.88 -18.54
C LEU A 24 -4.66 -10.03 -17.88
N ILE A 25 -5.73 -9.50 -18.49
CA ILE A 25 -7.10 -9.70 -17.97
C ILE A 25 -7.46 -11.19 -17.94
N PHE A 26 -7.14 -11.94 -19.00
CA PHE A 26 -7.41 -13.36 -19.03
C PHE A 26 -6.66 -14.11 -17.92
N LEU A 27 -5.34 -13.91 -17.80
CA LEU A 27 -4.52 -14.56 -16.77
C LEU A 27 -5.01 -14.24 -15.36
N SER A 28 -5.50 -13.02 -15.12
CA SER A 28 -6.03 -12.63 -13.81
C SER A 28 -7.29 -13.41 -13.39
N LYS A 29 -8.06 -13.92 -14.37
CA LYS A 29 -9.33 -14.63 -14.14
C LYS A 29 -9.22 -16.14 -14.30
N ASP A 30 -8.10 -16.62 -14.83
CA ASP A 30 -7.89 -18.04 -15.11
C ASP A 30 -7.67 -18.84 -13.82
N THR A 31 -8.71 -19.49 -13.32
CA THR A 31 -8.66 -20.28 -12.08
C THR A 31 -7.75 -21.50 -12.16
N LEU A 32 -7.32 -21.89 -13.37
CA LEU A 32 -6.31 -22.94 -13.57
C LEU A 32 -4.89 -22.42 -13.33
N SER A 33 -4.69 -21.10 -13.38
CA SER A 33 -3.42 -20.46 -13.08
C SER A 33 -3.21 -20.31 -11.56
N PRO A 34 -1.98 -20.51 -11.03
CA PRO A 34 -1.67 -20.28 -9.63
C PRO A 34 -2.03 -18.86 -9.17
N GLY A 35 -2.42 -18.69 -7.90
CA GLY A 35 -2.83 -17.39 -7.33
C GLY A 35 -1.81 -16.27 -7.57
N ILE A 36 -0.51 -16.57 -7.45
CA ILE A 36 0.57 -15.62 -7.70
C ILE A 36 0.61 -15.12 -9.16
N VAL A 37 0.28 -15.99 -10.14
CA VAL A 37 0.20 -15.60 -11.56
C VAL A 37 -0.98 -14.66 -11.75
N ARG A 38 -2.16 -14.99 -11.19
CA ARG A 38 -3.35 -14.15 -11.28
C ARG A 38 -3.13 -12.78 -10.63
N ALA A 39 -2.56 -12.76 -9.42
CA ALA A 39 -2.20 -11.55 -8.70
C ALA A 39 -1.20 -10.69 -9.48
N THR A 40 -0.15 -11.31 -10.05
CA THR A 40 0.82 -10.58 -10.87
C THR A 40 0.18 -9.96 -12.12
N ALA A 41 -0.75 -10.68 -12.76
CA ALA A 41 -1.49 -10.13 -13.89
C ALA A 41 -2.33 -8.92 -13.47
N LEU A 42 -3.01 -8.97 -12.33
CA LEU A 42 -3.77 -7.84 -11.77
C LEU A 42 -2.88 -6.63 -11.46
N SER A 43 -1.73 -6.82 -10.81
CA SER A 43 -0.87 -5.69 -10.44
C SER A 43 -0.35 -4.94 -11.67
N LEU A 44 -0.06 -5.66 -12.76
CA LEU A 44 0.35 -5.06 -14.02
C LEU A 44 -0.75 -4.20 -14.66
N LEU A 45 -2.03 -4.47 -14.40
CA LEU A 45 -3.15 -3.64 -14.91
C LEU A 45 -3.11 -2.19 -14.41
N SER A 46 -2.32 -1.87 -13.38
CA SER A 46 -2.07 -0.47 -12.96
C SER A 46 -1.52 0.40 -14.09
N SER A 47 -0.75 -0.20 -15.02
CA SER A 47 -0.17 0.50 -16.19
C SER A 47 -1.13 0.55 -17.39
N TYR A 48 -2.34 0.02 -17.24
CA TYR A 48 -3.35 -0.08 -18.29
C TYR A 48 -4.68 0.51 -17.80
N PRO A 49 -4.75 1.82 -17.49
CA PRO A 49 -5.95 2.44 -16.93
C PRO A 49 -7.09 2.48 -17.95
N ALA A 50 -7.87 1.42 -17.98
CA ALA A 50 -9.05 1.26 -18.81
C ALA A 50 -10.23 0.85 -17.95
N LYS A 51 -11.45 1.20 -18.35
CA LYS A 51 -12.70 0.75 -17.70
C LYS A 51 -12.72 -0.76 -17.48
N LYS A 52 -12.15 -1.52 -18.43
CA LYS A 52 -12.04 -2.97 -18.37
C LYS A 52 -11.05 -3.49 -17.31
N SER A 53 -9.95 -2.78 -17.08
CA SER A 53 -9.00 -3.08 -16.00
C SER A 53 -9.65 -2.89 -14.65
N PHE A 54 -10.35 -1.76 -14.48
CA PHE A 54 -11.08 -1.48 -13.25
C PHE A 54 -12.15 -2.54 -12.95
N ALA A 55 -13.01 -2.86 -13.92
CA ALA A 55 -14.02 -3.92 -13.75
C ALA A 55 -13.41 -5.29 -13.41
N THR A 56 -12.21 -5.57 -13.92
CA THR A 56 -11.46 -6.80 -13.61
C THR A 56 -10.94 -6.78 -12.18
N LEU A 57 -10.39 -5.66 -11.72
CA LEU A 57 -9.97 -5.46 -10.33
C LEU A 57 -11.14 -5.53 -9.35
N GLU A 58 -12.27 -4.90 -9.68
CA GLU A 58 -13.50 -4.92 -8.89
C GLU A 58 -14.00 -6.36 -8.68
N THR A 59 -14.04 -7.17 -9.75
CA THR A 59 -14.42 -8.59 -9.66
C THR A 59 -13.45 -9.37 -8.77
N ALA A 60 -12.15 -9.07 -8.86
CA ALA A 60 -11.10 -9.76 -8.11
C ALA A 60 -11.14 -9.52 -6.60
N LEU A 61 -11.89 -8.52 -6.12
CA LEU A 61 -12.11 -8.31 -4.68
C LEU A 61 -12.90 -9.46 -4.02
N SER A 62 -13.61 -10.28 -4.81
CA SER A 62 -14.32 -11.47 -4.32
C SER A 62 -13.65 -12.79 -4.69
N ASP A 63 -12.39 -12.77 -5.15
CA ASP A 63 -11.66 -13.99 -5.52
C ASP A 63 -11.47 -14.93 -4.31
N ALA A 64 -11.43 -16.24 -4.55
CA ALA A 64 -11.20 -17.22 -3.49
C ALA A 64 -9.81 -17.09 -2.86
N ASP A 65 -8.82 -16.67 -3.65
CA ASP A 65 -7.43 -16.51 -3.21
C ASP A 65 -7.20 -15.13 -2.58
N ALA A 66 -6.70 -15.14 -1.34
CA ALA A 66 -6.47 -13.92 -0.58
C ALA A 66 -5.42 -13.00 -1.20
N LEU A 67 -4.40 -13.55 -1.88
CA LEU A 67 -3.38 -12.75 -2.54
C LEU A 67 -3.97 -11.97 -3.72
N VAL A 68 -4.94 -12.57 -4.42
CA VAL A 68 -5.66 -11.93 -5.53
C VAL A 68 -6.51 -10.78 -5.01
N ARG A 69 -7.29 -11.00 -3.94
CA ARG A 69 -8.08 -9.93 -3.29
C ARG A 69 -7.20 -8.79 -2.77
N GLN A 70 -6.11 -9.11 -2.06
CA GLN A 70 -5.16 -8.11 -1.57
C GLN A 70 -4.56 -7.29 -2.71
N THR A 71 -4.17 -7.95 -3.80
CA THR A 71 -3.59 -7.28 -4.96
C THR A 71 -4.60 -6.36 -5.65
N ALA A 72 -5.85 -6.79 -5.76
CA ALA A 72 -6.93 -5.96 -6.29
C ALA A 72 -7.09 -4.66 -5.50
N ILE A 73 -7.15 -4.72 -4.16
CA ILE A 73 -7.21 -3.52 -3.29
C ILE A 73 -6.02 -2.60 -3.56
N SER A 74 -4.79 -3.14 -3.52
CA SER A 74 -3.59 -2.32 -3.71
C SER A 74 -3.52 -1.65 -5.09
N THR A 75 -3.99 -2.33 -6.13
CA THR A 75 -3.97 -1.83 -7.51
C THR A 75 -5.06 -0.78 -7.72
N ILE A 76 -6.24 -0.94 -7.11
CA ILE A 76 -7.32 0.07 -7.13
C ILE A 76 -6.84 1.38 -6.49
N ASN A 77 -6.12 1.30 -5.36
CA ASN A 77 -5.54 2.49 -4.70
C ASN A 77 -4.55 3.22 -5.61
N LEU A 78 -3.65 2.49 -6.28
CA LEU A 78 -2.67 3.09 -7.19
C LEU A 78 -3.33 3.84 -8.36
N LEU A 79 -4.47 3.34 -8.83
CA LEU A 79 -5.24 3.97 -9.89
C LEU A 79 -6.11 5.15 -9.39
N GLN A 80 -6.09 5.46 -8.08
CA GLN A 80 -6.91 6.50 -7.45
C GLN A 80 -8.43 6.35 -7.71
N PHE A 81 -8.87 5.11 -7.91
CA PHE A 81 -10.29 4.76 -8.05
C PHE A 81 -10.94 4.46 -6.70
N ASP A 82 -10.20 4.59 -5.60
CA ASP A 82 -10.58 4.39 -4.20
C ASP A 82 -11.38 5.54 -3.58
N LYS A 83 -11.93 6.45 -4.41
CA LYS A 83 -12.72 7.61 -3.92
C LYS A 83 -14.03 7.21 -3.23
N ASP A 84 -14.43 5.95 -3.34
CA ASP A 84 -15.59 5.39 -2.63
C ASP A 84 -15.14 4.24 -1.72
N ALA A 85 -15.26 4.46 -0.42
CA ALA A 85 -14.95 3.44 0.59
C ALA A 85 -15.87 2.22 0.45
N THR A 86 -17.07 2.38 -0.11
CA THR A 86 -18.07 1.30 -0.26
C THR A 86 -17.50 0.05 -0.89
N LEU A 87 -16.59 0.20 -1.86
CA LEU A 87 -16.00 -0.94 -2.57
C LEU A 87 -15.05 -1.76 -1.68
N ILE A 88 -14.22 -1.09 -0.89
CA ILE A 88 -13.17 -1.73 -0.09
C ILE A 88 -13.63 -2.05 1.32
N PHE A 89 -14.65 -1.35 1.83
CA PHE A 89 -15.15 -1.50 3.19
C PHE A 89 -15.50 -2.94 3.58
N PRO A 90 -16.18 -3.75 2.73
CA PRO A 90 -16.48 -5.14 3.06
C PRO A 90 -15.23 -6.00 3.32
N LEU A 91 -14.09 -5.64 2.72
CA LEU A 91 -12.83 -6.37 2.85
C LEU A 91 -12.17 -6.15 4.22
N LEU A 92 -12.65 -5.21 5.04
CA LEU A 92 -12.27 -5.12 6.44
C LEU A 92 -12.76 -6.32 7.28
N TYR A 93 -13.74 -7.07 6.77
CA TYR A 93 -14.24 -8.31 7.39
C TYR A 93 -13.66 -9.58 6.74
N ASP A 94 -12.68 -9.44 5.84
CA ASP A 94 -12.07 -10.57 5.15
C ASP A 94 -11.51 -11.58 6.17
N PRO A 95 -11.64 -12.91 5.96
CA PRO A 95 -11.09 -13.90 6.89
C PRO A 95 -9.56 -13.81 7.03
N VAL A 96 -8.86 -13.30 6.02
CA VAL A 96 -7.40 -13.23 5.99
C VAL A 96 -6.89 -11.87 6.45
N LYS A 97 -6.06 -11.89 7.50
CA LYS A 97 -5.44 -10.69 8.11
C LYS A 97 -4.74 -9.78 7.10
N ALA A 98 -4.01 -10.34 6.13
CA ALA A 98 -3.31 -9.55 5.12
C ALA A 98 -4.27 -8.72 4.24
N VAL A 99 -5.45 -9.25 3.94
CA VAL A 99 -6.48 -8.55 3.17
C VAL A 99 -7.12 -7.45 4.01
N ARG A 100 -7.45 -7.74 5.28
CA ARG A 100 -7.99 -6.73 6.22
C ARG A 100 -7.03 -5.55 6.43
N ILE A 101 -5.74 -5.84 6.60
CA ILE A 101 -4.70 -4.81 6.72
C ILE A 101 -4.67 -3.94 5.46
N GLN A 102 -4.67 -4.54 4.27
CA GLN A 102 -4.63 -3.80 3.01
C GLN A 102 -5.89 -2.95 2.82
N ALA A 103 -7.06 -3.47 3.19
CA ALA A 103 -8.32 -2.74 3.18
C ALA A 103 -8.30 -1.56 4.17
N ALA A 104 -7.79 -1.78 5.39
CA ALA A 104 -7.69 -0.73 6.41
C ALA A 104 -6.78 0.42 5.96
N LEU A 105 -5.62 0.10 5.35
CA LEU A 105 -4.73 1.10 4.77
C LEU A 105 -5.39 1.89 3.64
N SER A 106 -6.14 1.21 2.76
CA SER A 106 -6.91 1.85 1.68
C SER A 106 -7.96 2.81 2.23
N VAL A 107 -8.82 2.33 3.13
CA VAL A 107 -9.92 3.13 3.70
C VAL A 107 -9.40 4.31 4.52
N ALA A 108 -8.31 4.12 5.29
CA ALA A 108 -7.70 5.19 6.09
C ALA A 108 -7.08 6.32 5.24
N ALA A 109 -6.75 6.05 3.97
CA ALA A 109 -6.22 7.06 3.06
C ALA A 109 -7.30 8.00 2.48
N ILE A 110 -8.58 7.63 2.58
CA ILE A 110 -9.69 8.40 2.02
C ILE A 110 -9.99 9.62 2.92
N LYS A 111 -9.66 10.82 2.41
CA LYS A 111 -9.91 12.09 3.11
C LYS A 111 -11.41 12.37 3.24
N ASN A 112 -11.81 12.95 4.37
CA ASN A 112 -13.19 13.36 4.68
C ASN A 112 -14.22 12.22 4.65
N LEU A 113 -13.78 10.97 4.78
CA LEU A 113 -14.68 9.82 4.85
C LEU A 113 -15.53 9.89 6.12
N LYS A 114 -16.85 9.83 5.95
CA LYS A 114 -17.81 9.76 7.06
C LYS A 114 -18.13 8.31 7.33
N LEU A 115 -17.73 7.83 8.51
CA LEU A 115 -17.99 6.47 8.96
C LEU A 115 -19.05 6.48 10.06
N THR A 116 -19.89 5.44 10.10
CA THR A 116 -20.69 5.15 11.28
C THR A 116 -19.78 4.72 12.44
N HIS A 117 -20.32 4.62 13.65
CA HIS A 117 -19.58 4.13 14.81
C HIS A 117 -19.00 2.74 14.56
N ASP A 118 -19.85 1.79 14.19
CA ASP A 118 -19.46 0.40 13.88
C ASP A 118 -18.40 0.33 12.78
N GLN A 119 -18.55 1.15 11.73
CA GLN A 119 -17.59 1.20 10.65
C GLN A 119 -16.20 1.68 11.11
N LYS A 120 -16.19 2.67 12.02
CA LYS A 120 -14.95 3.18 12.61
C LYS A 120 -14.28 2.12 13.50
N GLU A 121 -15.04 1.38 14.30
CA GLU A 121 -14.48 0.32 15.14
C GLU A 121 -13.78 -0.78 14.33
N VAL A 122 -14.38 -1.15 13.21
CA VAL A 122 -13.84 -2.17 12.30
C VAL A 122 -12.58 -1.66 11.60
N LEU A 123 -12.57 -0.41 11.14
CA LEU A 123 -11.37 0.22 10.60
C LEU A 123 -10.26 0.29 11.66
N ASP A 124 -10.57 0.72 12.88
CA ASP A 124 -9.62 0.80 13.98
C ASP A 124 -9.04 -0.58 14.33
N SER A 125 -9.83 -1.65 14.21
CA SER A 125 -9.36 -3.03 14.36
C SER A 125 -8.32 -3.40 13.29
N GLY A 126 -8.61 -3.12 12.02
CA GLY A 126 -7.65 -3.37 10.92
C GLY A 126 -6.36 -2.55 11.04
N ILE A 127 -6.45 -1.31 11.52
CA ILE A 127 -5.29 -0.46 11.82
C ILE A 127 -4.46 -1.06 12.97
N LYS A 128 -5.10 -1.58 14.03
CA LYS A 128 -4.39 -2.29 15.10
C LYS A 128 -3.67 -3.54 14.59
N GLU A 129 -4.29 -4.30 13.69
CA GLU A 129 -3.64 -5.46 13.05
C GLU A 129 -2.39 -5.05 12.26
N TYR A 130 -2.44 -3.92 11.53
CA TYR A 130 -1.28 -3.36 10.84
C TYR A 130 -0.18 -2.97 11.82
N ILE A 131 -0.51 -2.18 12.85
CA ILE A 131 0.45 -1.73 13.87
C ILE A 131 1.14 -2.91 14.51
N SER A 132 0.39 -3.92 14.98
CA SER A 132 0.96 -5.13 15.58
C SER A 132 1.90 -5.88 14.62
N THR A 133 1.57 -5.91 13.32
CA THR A 133 2.40 -6.56 12.30
C THR A 133 3.71 -5.79 12.06
N MET A 134 3.66 -4.46 12.07
CA MET A 134 4.86 -3.62 11.91
C MET A 134 5.70 -3.54 13.20
N GLU A 135 5.08 -3.67 14.38
CA GLU A 135 5.79 -3.83 15.65
C GLU A 135 6.60 -5.13 15.69
N TYR A 136 6.04 -6.22 15.15
CA TYR A 136 6.77 -7.48 15.01
C TYR A 136 7.98 -7.36 14.08
N SER A 137 7.90 -6.52 13.03
CA SER A 137 9.03 -6.26 12.12
C SER A 137 9.88 -5.04 12.53
N SER A 138 9.71 -4.53 13.75
CA SER A 138 10.32 -3.27 14.18
C SER A 138 11.81 -3.34 14.53
N ASP A 139 12.40 -4.53 14.41
CA ASP A 139 13.85 -4.74 14.38
C ASP A 139 14.47 -4.35 13.02
N PHE A 140 13.64 -4.20 11.98
CA PHE A 140 14.06 -3.70 10.68
C PHE A 140 13.74 -2.21 10.52
N PRO A 141 14.59 -1.44 9.79
CA PRO A 141 14.33 -0.03 9.51
C PRO A 141 12.96 0.19 8.86
N SER A 142 12.54 -0.71 7.97
CA SER A 142 11.28 -0.64 7.24
C SER A 142 10.05 -0.81 8.15
N GLY A 143 10.09 -1.71 9.14
CA GLY A 143 9.01 -1.87 10.11
C GLY A 143 8.80 -0.60 10.94
N ARG A 144 9.90 -0.01 11.42
CA ARG A 144 9.88 1.28 12.14
C ARG A 144 9.36 2.42 11.26
N TYR A 145 9.85 2.53 10.03
CA TYR A 145 9.40 3.54 9.08
C TYR A 145 7.89 3.44 8.78
N ASN A 146 7.39 2.21 8.58
CA ASN A 146 5.98 1.95 8.34
C ASN A 146 5.09 2.27 9.55
N LEU A 147 5.52 1.94 10.77
CA LEU A 147 4.85 2.39 12.00
C LEU A 147 4.77 3.91 12.08
N ALA A 148 5.87 4.56 11.71
CA ALA A 148 5.98 5.99 11.78
C ALA A 148 5.02 6.68 10.79
N LEU A 149 4.90 6.17 9.55
CA LEU A 149 3.92 6.62 8.57
C LEU A 149 2.49 6.46 9.07
N MET A 150 2.18 5.32 9.69
CA MET A 150 0.85 5.07 10.25
C MET A 150 0.56 5.99 11.44
N TYR A 151 1.50 6.20 12.35
CA TYR A 151 1.29 7.13 13.45
C TYR A 151 1.13 8.58 12.97
N HIS A 152 1.83 8.95 11.90
CA HIS A 152 1.66 10.25 11.26
C HIS A 152 0.25 10.40 10.66
N SER A 153 -0.25 9.41 9.91
CA SER A 153 -1.60 9.46 9.32
C SER A 153 -2.71 9.50 10.38
N LEU A 154 -2.46 8.92 11.56
CA LEU A 154 -3.35 8.98 12.73
C LEU A 154 -3.23 10.28 13.55
N GLY A 155 -2.37 11.23 13.16
CA GLY A 155 -2.12 12.46 13.90
C GLY A 155 -1.36 12.26 15.22
N LYS A 156 -0.79 11.08 15.46
CA LYS A 156 0.02 10.75 16.65
C LYS A 156 1.48 11.14 16.41
N THR A 157 1.70 12.43 16.19
CA THR A 157 2.98 13.00 15.75
C THR A 157 4.18 12.58 16.59
N ASP A 158 4.06 12.58 17.93
CA ASP A 158 5.17 12.19 18.81
C ASP A 158 5.61 10.73 18.59
N LYS A 159 4.64 9.80 18.43
CA LYS A 159 4.94 8.38 18.15
C LYS A 159 5.51 8.18 16.76
N ALA A 160 5.08 9.00 15.79
CA ALA A 160 5.63 8.97 14.45
C ALA A 160 7.13 9.31 14.50
N ILE A 161 7.48 10.43 15.11
CA ILE A 161 8.87 10.89 15.24
C ILE A 161 9.75 9.86 15.93
N GLU A 162 9.29 9.30 17.05
CA GLU A 162 10.02 8.26 17.75
C GLU A 162 10.37 7.10 16.82
N ASN A 163 9.40 6.59 16.05
CA ASN A 163 9.65 5.47 15.15
C ASN A 163 10.51 5.85 13.95
N TYR A 164 10.42 7.07 13.43
CA TYR A 164 11.37 7.55 12.43
C TYR A 164 12.80 7.59 12.99
N GLU A 165 13.01 8.15 14.17
CA GLU A 165 14.33 8.16 14.81
C GLU A 165 14.88 6.74 15.00
N GLN A 166 14.05 5.78 15.41
CA GLN A 166 14.49 4.40 15.55
C GLN A 166 14.83 3.75 14.20
N SER A 167 14.04 3.99 13.15
CA SER A 167 14.34 3.52 11.79
C SER A 167 15.74 3.96 11.34
N ILE A 168 16.05 5.24 11.58
CA ILE A 168 17.31 5.89 11.21
C ILE A 168 18.49 5.35 12.02
N LYS A 169 18.27 5.05 13.30
CA LYS A 169 19.30 4.46 14.17
C LYS A 169 19.68 3.05 13.73
N ILE A 170 18.73 2.27 13.20
CA ILE A 170 18.98 0.91 12.72
C ILE A 170 19.79 0.96 11.41
N ASP A 171 19.37 1.78 10.45
CA ASP A 171 20.09 1.96 9.19
C ASP A 171 19.94 3.39 8.66
N ASN A 172 21.05 4.13 8.65
CA ASN A 172 21.09 5.51 8.16
C ASN A 172 21.01 5.60 6.63
N LEU A 173 21.38 4.55 5.90
CA LEU A 173 21.27 4.49 4.44
C LEU A 173 19.85 4.19 4.01
N PHE A 174 19.03 3.59 4.88
CA PHE A 174 17.61 3.35 4.62
C PHE A 174 16.89 4.67 4.32
N LEU A 175 17.13 5.74 5.09
CA LEU A 175 16.58 7.07 4.77
C LEU A 175 16.95 7.54 3.38
N LYS A 176 18.22 7.35 2.99
CA LYS A 176 18.69 7.79 1.68
C LYS A 176 17.95 7.03 0.57
N ALA A 177 17.79 5.71 0.73
CA ALA A 177 17.04 4.89 -0.22
C ALA A 177 15.57 5.32 -0.32
N VAL A 178 14.92 5.58 0.82
CA VAL A 178 13.50 5.97 0.83
C VAL A 178 13.30 7.42 0.38
N SER A 179 14.27 8.31 0.57
CA SER A 179 14.24 9.69 0.06
C SER A 179 14.33 9.79 -1.48
N LEU A 180 14.71 8.70 -2.16
CA LEU A 180 14.65 8.64 -3.62
C LEU A 180 13.23 8.34 -4.13
N ASP A 181 12.29 7.99 -3.25
CA ASP A 181 10.88 7.84 -3.55
C ASP A 181 10.17 9.22 -3.48
N PRO A 182 9.59 9.71 -4.60
CA PRO A 182 8.85 10.97 -4.64
C PRO A 182 7.76 11.11 -3.57
N GLY A 183 7.16 10.00 -3.12
CA GLY A 183 6.12 10.01 -2.07
C GLY A 183 6.65 10.19 -0.64
N SER A 184 7.97 10.10 -0.41
CA SER A 184 8.58 10.20 0.92
C SER A 184 8.98 11.62 1.32
N PHE A 185 9.06 12.55 0.37
CA PHE A 185 9.56 13.91 0.65
C PHE A 185 8.68 14.70 1.62
N ASP A 186 7.35 14.64 1.45
CA ASP A 186 6.40 15.34 2.35
C ASP A 186 6.61 14.94 3.82
N PHE A 187 6.95 13.67 4.02
CA PHE A 187 7.21 13.12 5.32
C PHE A 187 8.53 13.66 5.93
N LEU A 188 9.62 13.70 5.16
CA LEU A 188 10.89 14.29 5.60
C LEU A 188 10.73 15.77 5.96
N PHE A 189 9.97 16.53 5.16
CA PHE A 189 9.68 17.94 5.47
C PHE A 189 8.86 18.11 6.75
N ALA A 190 7.87 17.26 7.01
CA ALA A 190 7.08 17.30 8.24
C ALA A 190 7.94 17.01 9.49
N LEU A 191 8.86 16.05 9.39
CA LEU A 191 9.81 15.73 10.46
C LEU A 191 10.77 16.90 10.70
N ALA A 192 11.32 17.51 9.65
CA ALA A 192 12.19 18.69 9.76
C ALA A 192 11.47 19.90 10.41
N ASP A 193 10.26 20.23 9.95
CA ASP A 193 9.46 21.34 10.48
C ASP A 193 9.12 21.14 11.96
N HIS A 194 8.80 19.91 12.37
CA HIS A 194 8.58 19.58 13.77
C HIS A 194 9.82 19.79 14.63
N TYR A 195 11.01 19.32 14.20
CA TYR A 195 12.25 19.53 14.95
C TYR A 195 12.55 21.02 15.15
N ILE A 196 12.41 21.81 14.09
CA ILE A 196 12.63 23.27 14.12
C ILE A 196 11.69 23.92 15.12
N LYS A 197 10.40 23.58 15.10
CA LYS A 197 9.36 24.17 15.97
C LYS A 197 9.44 23.74 17.42
N LYS A 198 9.74 22.47 17.71
CA LYS A 198 9.68 21.92 19.08
C LYS A 198 10.99 22.07 19.86
N THR A 199 12.14 22.06 19.18
CA THR A 199 13.45 22.03 19.85
C THR A 199 14.25 23.32 19.71
N GLY A 200 13.92 24.20 18.76
CA GLY A 200 14.72 25.39 18.46
C GLY A 200 16.15 25.09 18.00
N ARG A 201 16.46 23.82 17.70
CA ARG A 201 17.79 23.36 17.27
C ARG A 201 17.83 23.21 15.76
N THR A 202 19.04 23.36 15.21
CA THR A 202 19.36 22.98 13.84
C THR A 202 19.11 21.50 13.63
N MET A 203 18.76 21.10 12.40
CA MET A 203 18.52 19.71 12.04
C MET A 203 19.69 18.80 12.51
N PRO A 204 19.42 17.55 12.91
CA PRO A 204 20.46 16.64 13.38
C PRO A 204 21.57 16.44 12.34
N PRO A 205 22.83 16.20 12.75
CA PRO A 205 23.97 16.08 11.83
C PRO A 205 23.82 15.00 10.74
N TRP A 206 22.94 14.04 10.97
CA TRP A 206 22.63 12.91 10.10
C TRP A 206 21.49 13.19 9.10
N TRP A 207 20.95 14.41 9.05
CA TRP A 207 19.88 14.77 8.12
C TRP A 207 20.38 14.82 6.66
N PRO A 208 19.67 14.20 5.68
CA PRO A 208 20.17 14.05 4.31
C PRO A 208 20.05 15.32 3.45
N ILE A 209 19.27 16.30 3.87
CA ILE A 209 19.13 17.60 3.18
C ILE A 209 20.08 18.59 3.86
N LYS A 210 21.27 18.79 3.29
CA LYS A 210 22.12 19.95 3.57
C LYS A 210 22.20 20.82 2.34
#